data_AF-A0A9P0Q5H5-F1
#
_entry.id   AF-A0A9P0Q5H5-F1
#
_cell.length_a   1.000
_cell.length_b   1.000
_cell.length_c   1.000
_cell.angle_alpha   90.00
_cell.angle_beta   90.00
_cell.angle_gamma   90.00
#
_symmetry.space_group_name_H-M   'P 1'
#
loop_
_entity.id
_entity.type
_entity.pdbx_description
1 polymer ?
#
loop_
_entity_poly.entity_id
_entity_poly.type
_entity_poly.pdbx_seq_one_letter_code
_entity_poly.pdbx_strand_id
1 'polypeptide(L)' 'MPKQSKKRKQWSKENMIRAVKAVTNKETGYQKASKLYEVPKGTLERYVKDDRNPEELVNVKVARRRALPLEL' A
#
# COMPACT_ATOMS: atom_id res chain seq x y z
N MET A 1 28.48 1.95 8.00
CA MET A 1 28.05 1.78 6.60
C MET A 1 26.70 2.47 6.41
N PRO A 2 26.56 3.47 5.51
CA PRO A 2 25.25 4.04 5.21
C PRO A 2 24.37 2.97 4.55
N LYS A 3 23.24 2.63 5.17
CA LYS A 3 22.23 1.71 4.61
C LYS A 3 21.71 2.34 3.32
N GLN A 4 22.07 1.74 2.19
CA GLN A 4 21.63 2.12 0.85
C GLN A 4 20.12 2.35 0.88
N SER A 5 19.71 3.62 0.76
CA SER A 5 18.32 4.03 0.76
C SER A 5 17.67 3.48 -0.50
N LYS A 6 17.13 2.26 -0.41
CA LYS A 6 16.32 1.63 -1.45
C LYS A 6 15.30 2.67 -1.89
N LYS A 7 15.42 3.14 -3.14
CA LYS A 7 14.42 4.00 -3.78
C LYS A 7 13.06 3.39 -3.44
N ARG A 8 12.15 4.17 -2.85
CA ARG A 8 10.82 3.68 -2.51
C ARG A 8 10.24 3.06 -3.77
N LYS A 9 9.97 1.75 -3.77
CA LYS A 9 9.34 1.08 -4.93
C LYS A 9 8.06 1.85 -5.22
N GLN A 10 8.05 2.58 -6.33
CA GLN A 10 6.85 3.22 -6.86
C GLN A 10 6.01 2.08 -7.41
N TRP A 11 4.98 1.70 -6.66
CA TRP A 11 4.00 0.73 -7.13
C TRP A 11 2.91 1.49 -7.89
N SER A 12 2.45 0.90 -9.00
CA SER A 12 1.39 1.49 -9.80
C SER A 12 0.04 1.36 -9.11
N LYS A 13 -0.80 2.38 -9.29
CA LYS A 13 -2.17 2.40 -8.73
C LYS A 13 -2.99 1.20 -9.21
N GLU A 14 -2.92 0.91 -10.51
CA GLU A 14 -3.55 -0.26 -11.12
C GLU A 14 -3.10 -1.57 -10.50
N ASN A 15 -1.80 -1.74 -10.25
CA ASN A 15 -1.26 -2.95 -9.65
C ASN A 15 -1.83 -3.18 -8.25
N MET A 16 -2.01 -2.11 -7.47
CA MET A 16 -2.64 -2.19 -6.15
C MET A 16 -4.12 -2.58 -6.23
N ILE A 17 -4.87 -2.00 -7.17
CA ILE A 17 -6.29 -2.35 -7.36
C ILE A 17 -6.44 -3.82 -7.77
N ARG A 18 -5.61 -4.29 -8.71
CA ARG A 18 -5.59 -5.70 -9.14
C ARG A 18 -5.21 -6.62 -7.97
N ALA A 19 -4.22 -6.24 -7.17
CA ALA A 19 -3.81 -6.99 -5.99
C ALA A 19 -4.92 -7.09 -4.94
N VAL A 20 -5.62 -6.00 -4.65
CA VAL A 20 -6.74 -6.00 -3.70
C VAL A 20 -7.86 -6.91 -4.20
N LYS A 21 -8.28 -6.77 -5.47
CA LYS A 21 -9.30 -7.64 -6.08
C LYS A 21 -8.92 -9.13 -5.98
N ALA A 22 -7.67 -9.47 -6.31
CA ALA A 22 -7.18 -10.86 -6.24
C ALA A 22 -7.13 -11.44 -4.83
N VAL A 23 -6.90 -10.60 -3.81
CA VAL A 23 -6.95 -11.03 -2.40
C VAL A 23 -8.38 -11.13 -1.90
N THR A 24 -9.26 -10.19 -2.26
CA THR A 24 -10.69 -10.21 -1.90
C THR A 24 -11.38 -11.43 -2.49
N ASN A 25 -11.08 -11.77 -3.75
CA ASN A 25 -11.55 -13.00 -4.40
C ASN A 25 -10.97 -14.29 -3.80
N LYS A 26 -10.06 -14.20 -2.82
CA LYS A 26 -9.29 -15.31 -2.23
C LYS A 26 -8.50 -16.15 -3.24
N GLU A 27 -8.31 -15.67 -4.47
CA GLU A 27 -7.48 -16.33 -5.49
C GLU A 27 -6.00 -16.36 -5.09
N THR A 28 -5.52 -15.32 -4.42
CA THR A 28 -4.12 -15.22 -3.99
C THR A 28 -3.97 -14.69 -2.57
N GLY A 29 -3.04 -15.26 -1.81
CA GLY A 29 -2.68 -14.74 -0.50
C GLY A 29 -1.79 -13.49 -0.59
N TYR A 30 -1.75 -12.69 0.48
CA TYR A 30 -0.99 -11.42 0.56
C TYR A 30 0.45 -11.52 0.05
N GLN A 31 1.13 -12.64 0.35
CA GLN A 31 2.52 -12.86 -0.06
C GLN A 31 2.66 -13.14 -1.55
N LYS A 32 1.70 -13.85 -2.17
CA LYS A 32 1.68 -14.08 -3.62
C LYS A 32 1.30 -12.79 -4.35
N ALA A 33 0.25 -12.10 -3.91
CA ALA A 33 -0.18 -10.84 -4.50
C ALA A 33 0.93 -9.76 -4.47
N SER A 34 1.65 -9.64 -3.35
CA SER A 34 2.78 -8.71 -3.23
C SER A 34 3.89 -8.99 -4.25
N LYS A 35 4.18 -10.26 -4.54
CA LYS A 35 5.17 -10.64 -5.56
C LYS A 35 4.63 -10.47 -6.99
N LEU A 36 3.38 -10.84 -7.23
CA LEU A 36 2.77 -10.84 -8.56
C LEU A 36 2.54 -9.43 -9.09
N TYR A 37 2.09 -8.52 -8.23
CA TYR A 37 1.75 -7.15 -8.59
C TYR A 37 2.82 -6.14 -8.18
N GLU A 38 3.93 -6.61 -7.61
CA GLU A 38 5.03 -5.80 -7.08
C GLU A 38 4.59 -4.72 -6.07
N VAL A 39 3.52 -5.00 -5.33
CA VAL A 39 2.97 -4.08 -4.33
C VAL A 39 3.51 -4.39 -2.94
N PRO A 40 3.69 -3.38 -2.07
CA PRO A 40 4.07 -3.61 -0.69
C PRO A 40 2.97 -4.35 0.09
N LYS A 41 3.35 -5.48 0.69
CA LYS A 41 2.46 -6.32 1.52
C LYS A 41 1.73 -5.53 2.61
N GLY A 42 2.45 -4.68 3.36
CA GLY A 42 1.85 -3.91 4.44
C GLY A 42 0.79 -2.90 3.97
N THR A 43 0.94 -2.33 2.78
CA THR A 43 -0.08 -1.46 2.18
C THR A 43 -1.29 -2.28 1.72
N LEU A 44 -1.04 -3.44 1.09
CA LEU A 44 -2.09 -4.36 0.66
C LEU A 44 -2.91 -4.87 1.85
N GLU A 45 -2.26 -5.29 2.94
CA GLU A 45 -2.93 -5.72 4.18
C GLU A 45 -3.78 -4.60 4.78
N ARG A 46 -3.29 -3.36 4.76
CA ARG A 46 -4.05 -2.20 5.23
C ARG A 46 -5.27 -1.94 4.37
N TYR A 47 -5.16 -2.09 3.05
CA TYR A 47 -6.27 -1.83 2.12
C TYR A 47 -7.30 -2.94 2.09
N VAL A 48 -6.90 -4.19 2.32
CA VAL A 48 -7.85 -5.31 2.44
C VAL A 48 -8.60 -5.27 3.77
N LYS A 49 -7.99 -4.72 4.83
CA LYS A 49 -8.64 -4.51 6.13
C LYS A 49 -9.56 -3.28 6.17
N ASP A 50 -9.33 -2.31 5.31
CA ASP A 50 -10.22 -1.17 5.14
C ASP A 50 -11.30 -1.58 4.11
N ASP A 51 -12.56 -1.69 4.51
CA ASP A 51 -13.69 -1.97 3.57
C ASP A 51 -13.94 -0.84 2.54
N ARG A 52 -13.04 0.15 2.46
CA ARG A 52 -13.10 1.27 1.53
C ARG A 52 -12.68 0.87 0.13
N ASN A 53 -13.24 1.57 -0.86
CA ASN A 53 -12.99 1.30 -2.28
C ASN A 53 -11.48 1.41 -2.60
N PRO A 54 -10.84 0.39 -3.20
CA PRO A 54 -9.40 0.38 -3.47
C PRO A 54 -8.90 1.56 -4.30
N GLU A 55 -9.74 2.13 -5.17
CA GLU A 55 -9.37 3.29 -5.99
C GLU A 55 -9.20 4.56 -5.15
N GLU A 56 -10.05 4.74 -4.15
CA GLU A 56 -10.01 5.90 -3.25
C GLU A 56 -8.80 5.81 -2.33
N LEU A 57 -8.57 4.63 -1.73
CA LEU A 57 -7.43 4.34 -0.84
C LEU A 57 -6.08 4.55 -1.51
N VAL A 58 -5.97 4.19 -2.78
CA VAL A 58 -4.76 4.36 -3.59
C VAL A 58 -4.54 5.83 -3.97
N ASN A 59 -5.60 6.63 -4.06
CA ASN A 59 -5.50 8.05 -4.35
C ASN A 59 -5.19 8.92 -3.12
N VAL A 60 -5.45 8.42 -1.91
CA VAL A 60 -5.10 9.13 -0.68
C VAL A 60 -3.58 9.23 -0.60
N LYS A 61 -3.03 10.44 -0.84
CA LYS A 61 -1.68 10.77 -0.38
C LYS A 61 -1.64 10.43 1.10
N VAL A 62 -0.88 9.40 1.48
CA VAL A 62 -0.53 9.10 2.88
C VAL A 62 0.31 10.27 3.39
N ALA A 63 -0.36 11.38 3.65
CA ALA A 63 0.20 12.52 4.34
C ALA A 63 0.35 12.04 5.77
N ARG A 64 1.57 11.62 6.11
CA ARG A 64 1.97 11.51 7.49
C ARG A 64 1.80 12.92 8.07
N ARG A 65 0.76 13.13 8.89
CA ARG A 65 0.69 14.32 9.73
C ARG A 65 1.91 14.23 10.64
N ARG A 66 2.95 15.01 10.34
CA ARG A 66 3.89 15.41 11.38
C ARG A 66 3.04 16.17 12.39
N ALA A 67 2.89 15.63 13.59
CA ALA A 67 2.49 16.45 14.72
C ALA A 67 3.60 17.48 14.88
N LEU A 68 3.39 18.69 14.35
CA LEU A 68 4.08 19.86 14.84
C LEU A 68 3.38 20.18 16.16
N PRO A 69 4.05 20.05 17.33
CA PRO A 69 3.54 20.74 18.51
C PRO A 69 3.53 22.23 18.17
N LEU A 70 2.34 22.80 18.10
CA LEU A 70 2.13 24.25 18.07
C LEU A 70 2.27 24.73 19.51
N GLU A 71 3.50 24.81 20.00
CA GLU A 71 3.77 25.43 21.31
C GLU A 71 4.34 26.84 21.05
N LEU A 72 3.77 27.80 21.79
CA LEU A 72 3.74 29.27 21.62
C LEU A 72 5.04 29.97 21.23
#